data_AF-A0A3D4ZZ40-F1
#
_entry.id   AF-A0A3D4ZZ40-F1
#
_cell.length_a   1.000
_cell.length_b   1.000
_cell.length_c   1.000
_cell.angle_alpha   90.00
_cell.angle_beta   90.00
_cell.angle_gamma   90.00
#
_symmetry.space_group_name_H-M   'P 1'
#
loop_
_entity.id
_entity.type
_entity.pdbx_description
1 polymer ?
#
loop_
_entity_poly.entity_id
_entity_poly.type
_entity_poly.pdbx_seq_one_letter_code
_entity_poly.pdbx_strand_id
1 'polypeptide(L)'
;MTHDTGSWAGLAERYPPVESTASAVAAPSARHRQTIQIGPVRWKRCVSVCITPEGLHLIMPSPGALLKVLGLMGKAPIFIPWTDIVGAEPARLFMLPGYRLLIGNPLVATVTVYAELYSAIYPYLPEAQTAS
;
A
#
# COMPACT_ATOMS: atom_id res chain seq x y z
N MET A 1 -4.74 -19.67 15.76
CA MET A 1 -5.34 -18.36 16.07
C MET A 1 -5.13 -17.48 14.86
N THR A 2 -6.20 -17.22 14.13
CA THR A 2 -6.19 -16.50 12.85
C THR A 2 -5.88 -15.04 13.12
N HIS A 3 -4.62 -14.64 12.98
CA HIS A 3 -4.27 -13.23 13.01
C HIS A 3 -4.91 -12.58 11.80
N ASP A 4 -5.87 -11.70 12.07
CA ASP A 4 -6.59 -10.89 11.11
C ASP A 4 -5.61 -9.91 10.42
N THR A 5 -4.93 -10.40 9.37
CA THR A 5 -3.89 -9.71 8.61
C THR A 5 -4.46 -8.64 7.66
N GLY A 6 -5.77 -8.35 7.73
CA GLY A 6 -6.44 -7.31 6.95
C GLY A 6 -6.33 -5.88 7.49
N SER A 7 -5.52 -5.63 8.53
CA SER A 7 -5.34 -4.30 9.12
C SER A 7 -4.02 -3.64 8.71
N TRP A 8 -3.93 -2.30 8.82
CA TRP A 8 -2.66 -1.59 8.59
C TRP A 8 -1.54 -2.11 9.51
N ALA A 9 -1.84 -2.34 10.78
CA ALA A 9 -0.84 -2.79 11.76
C ALA A 9 -0.32 -4.18 11.43
N GLY A 10 -1.22 -5.14 11.14
CA GLY A 10 -0.83 -6.48 10.75
C GLY A 10 -0.06 -6.52 9.42
N LEU A 11 -0.42 -5.65 8.47
CA LEU A 11 0.32 -5.52 7.23
C LEU A 11 1.72 -4.92 7.47
N ALA A 12 1.85 -3.88 8.31
CA ALA A 12 3.14 -3.28 8.64
C ALA A 12 4.07 -4.22 9.43
N GLU A 13 3.53 -5.08 10.28
CA GLU A 13 4.30 -6.11 10.99
C GLU A 13 4.90 -7.13 10.00
N ARG A 14 4.11 -7.54 9.02
CA ARG A 14 4.52 -8.54 8.02
C ARG A 14 5.40 -7.95 6.91
N TYR A 15 5.17 -6.69 6.58
CA TYR A 15 5.80 -5.95 5.49
C TYR A 15 6.43 -4.65 6.04
N PRO A 16 7.46 -4.77 6.91
CA PRO A 16 8.09 -3.62 7.53
C PRO A 16 8.78 -2.73 6.49
N PRO A 17 9.01 -1.44 6.81
CA PRO A 17 9.75 -0.58 5.89
C PRO A 17 11.17 -1.07 5.69
N VAL A 18 11.63 -0.90 4.45
CA VAL A 18 13.04 -1.02 4.09
C VAL A 18 13.73 0.34 4.15
N GLU A 19 15.07 0.35 4.17
CA GLU A 19 15.90 1.57 4.25
C GLU A 19 15.51 2.62 3.19
N SER A 20 15.21 2.18 1.97
CA SER A 20 14.80 3.07 0.86
C SER A 20 13.43 3.74 1.07
N THR A 21 12.61 3.28 2.02
CA THR A 21 11.23 3.75 2.22
C THR A 21 11.15 5.25 2.50
N ALA A 22 12.04 5.78 3.34
CA ALA A 22 12.05 7.21 3.66
C ALA A 22 12.41 8.06 2.42
N SER A 23 13.40 7.60 1.64
CA SER A 23 13.82 8.28 0.41
C SER A 23 12.75 8.21 -0.68
N ALA A 24 12.14 7.03 -0.87
CA ALA A 24 11.08 6.81 -1.85
C ALA A 24 9.90 7.76 -1.64
N VAL A 25 9.54 8.07 -0.40
CA VAL A 25 8.42 8.99 -0.08
C VAL A 25 8.78 10.46 -0.16
N ALA A 26 10.06 10.81 -0.05
CA ALA A 26 10.55 12.15 -0.32
C ALA A 26 10.72 12.44 -1.83
N ALA A 27 10.73 11.39 -2.67
CA ALA A 27 10.92 11.53 -4.10
C ALA A 27 9.74 12.27 -4.77
N PRO A 28 9.98 13.10 -5.81
CA PRO A 28 8.91 13.77 -6.56
C PRO A 28 7.91 12.82 -7.24
N SER A 29 8.30 11.57 -7.48
CA SER A 29 7.44 10.52 -8.02
C SER A 29 6.43 9.96 -7.01
N ALA A 30 6.55 10.32 -5.73
CA ALA A 30 5.61 9.93 -4.69
C ALA A 30 4.21 10.46 -4.97
N ARG A 31 3.22 9.56 -4.94
CA ARG A 31 1.82 9.92 -5.09
C ARG A 31 1.24 10.17 -3.72
N HIS A 32 1.06 11.44 -3.35
CA HIS A 32 0.49 11.81 -2.06
C HIS A 32 -1.04 11.82 -2.07
N ARG A 33 -1.65 11.83 -0.87
CA ARG A 33 -3.11 11.95 -0.66
C ARG A 33 -3.92 10.91 -1.43
N GLN A 34 -3.37 9.71 -1.58
CA GLN A 34 -4.06 8.58 -2.17
C GLN A 34 -5.15 8.08 -1.23
N THR A 35 -6.17 7.47 -1.85
CA THR A 35 -7.22 6.74 -1.16
C THR A 35 -7.02 5.26 -1.42
N ILE A 36 -6.96 4.47 -0.36
CA ILE A 36 -6.86 3.01 -0.45
C ILE A 36 -7.81 2.35 0.54
N GLN A 37 -8.02 1.05 0.41
CA GLN A 37 -8.65 0.23 1.42
C GLN A 37 -7.71 -0.93 1.75
N ILE A 38 -7.48 -1.20 3.03
CA ILE A 38 -6.76 -2.38 3.51
C ILE A 38 -7.76 -3.23 4.29
N GLY A 39 -8.03 -4.44 3.81
CA GLY A 39 -9.09 -5.30 4.35
C GLY A 39 -10.43 -4.53 4.44
N PRO A 40 -11.07 -4.40 5.62
CA PRO A 40 -12.31 -3.65 5.78
C PRO A 40 -12.12 -2.13 5.96
N VAL A 41 -10.90 -1.63 6.16
CA VAL A 41 -10.63 -0.24 6.57
C VAL A 41 -10.27 0.63 5.37
N ARG A 42 -10.98 1.76 5.21
CA ARG A 42 -10.74 2.74 4.15
C ARG A 42 -9.92 3.92 4.66
N TRP A 43 -8.87 4.25 3.92
CA TRP A 43 -7.96 5.35 4.19
C TRP A 43 -8.17 6.42 3.12
N LYS A 44 -8.95 7.46 3.43
CA LYS A 44 -9.34 8.48 2.44
C LYS A 44 -8.34 9.63 2.41
N ARG A 45 -7.70 9.84 1.26
CA ARG A 45 -6.78 10.95 0.98
C ARG A 45 -5.65 11.14 2.00
N CYS A 46 -5.22 10.07 2.66
CA CYS A 46 -4.25 10.14 3.75
C CYS A 46 -3.07 9.19 3.57
N VAL A 47 -2.93 8.52 2.42
CA VAL A 47 -1.80 7.63 2.15
C VAL A 47 -0.91 8.23 1.07
N SER A 48 0.39 8.22 1.29
CA SER A 48 1.39 8.41 0.25
C SER A 48 1.79 7.04 -0.28
N VAL A 49 1.80 6.90 -1.60
CA VAL A 49 2.14 5.67 -2.30
C VAL A 49 3.35 5.93 -3.17
N CYS A 50 4.38 5.11 -3.03
CA CYS A 50 5.56 5.15 -3.88
C CYS A 50 5.74 3.81 -4.56
N ILE A 51 6.00 3.88 -5.86
CA ILE A 51 6.19 2.74 -6.73
C ILE A 51 7.68 2.74 -7.08
N THR A 52 8.39 1.71 -6.67
CA THR A 52 9.82 1.52 -6.99
C THR A 52 10.00 0.21 -7.74
N PRO A 53 11.17 -0.05 -8.36
CA PRO A 53 11.42 -1.35 -9.00
C PRO A 53 11.30 -2.55 -8.05
N GLU A 54 11.51 -2.35 -6.75
CA GLU A 54 11.49 -3.43 -5.74
C GLU A 54 10.10 -3.69 -5.17
N GLY A 55 9.25 -2.65 -5.07
CA GLY A 55 7.93 -2.82 -4.49
C GLY A 55 7.11 -1.55 -4.32
N LEU A 56 6.01 -1.72 -3.57
CA LEU A 56 5.05 -0.69 -3.23
C LEU A 56 5.28 -0.21 -1.79
N HIS A 57 5.59 1.07 -1.62
CA HIS A 57 5.68 1.69 -0.30
C HIS A 57 4.38 2.43 0.03
N LEU A 58 3.82 2.16 1.21
CA LEU A 58 2.65 2.85 1.74
C LEU A 58 3.02 3.59 3.03
N ILE A 59 2.77 4.90 3.05
CA ILE A 59 3.04 5.73 4.22
C ILE A 59 1.82 6.57 4.54
N MET A 60 1.40 6.54 5.80
CA MET A 60 0.49 7.56 6.32
C MET A 60 1.34 8.67 6.95
N PRO A 61 1.46 9.87 6.32
CA PRO A 61 2.26 10.95 6.88
C PRO A 61 1.70 11.32 8.26
N SER A 62 2.58 11.35 9.27
CA SER A 62 2.20 11.78 10.62
C SER A 62 1.78 13.25 10.60
N PRO A 63 0.73 13.65 11.33
CA PRO A 63 0.29 15.04 11.29
C PRO A 63 1.25 15.90 12.11
N GLY A 64 2.04 16.76 11.45
CA GLY A 64 2.82 17.85 12.05
C GLY A 64 3.89 17.49 13.11
N ALA A 65 4.79 18.42 13.37
CA ALA A 65 5.81 18.28 14.42
C ALA A 65 5.20 18.15 15.82
N LEU A 66 4.03 18.77 16.06
CA LEU A 66 3.39 18.84 17.37
C LEU A 66 2.92 17.47 17.90
N LEU A 67 2.36 16.61 17.04
CA LEU A 67 1.89 15.28 17.46
C LEU A 67 3.05 14.27 17.63
N LYS A 68 4.17 14.49 16.92
CA LYS A 68 5.44 13.78 17.18
C LYS A 68 5.95 14.06 18.60
N VAL A 69 5.88 15.31 19.06
CA VAL A 69 6.28 15.71 20.43
C VAL A 69 5.37 15.09 21.49
N LEU A 70 4.09 14.89 21.18
CA LEU A 70 3.11 14.23 22.05
C LEU A 70 3.18 12.69 22.05
N GLY A 71 4.17 12.09 21.38
CA GLY A 71 4.31 10.63 21.32
C GLY A 71 3.23 9.93 20.49
N LEU A 72 2.37 10.67 19.79
CA LEU A 72 1.39 10.14 18.86
C LEU A 72 2.09 9.81 17.53
N MET A 73 2.86 8.72 17.56
CA MET A 73 3.55 8.16 16.40
C MET A 73 2.53 7.92 15.28
N GLY A 74 2.85 8.39 14.08
CA GLY A 74 2.14 8.00 12.86
C GLY A 74 2.17 6.48 12.70
N LYS A 75 1.31 5.93 11.84
CA LYS A 75 1.36 4.47 11.62
C LYS A 75 2.66 4.06 10.94
N ALA A 76 3.16 2.89 11.33
CA ALA A 76 4.35 2.30 10.74
C ALA A 76 4.22 2.24 9.21
N PRO A 77 5.22 2.71 8.44
CA PRO A 77 5.26 2.53 7.00
C PRO A 77 5.19 1.05 6.60
N ILE A 78 4.80 0.78 5.36
CA ILE A 78 4.66 -0.58 4.81
C ILE A 78 5.44 -0.66 3.50
N PHE A 79 6.19 -1.75 3.29
CA PHE A 79 6.82 -2.07 2.01
C PHE A 79 6.39 -3.46 1.53
N ILE A 80 5.63 -3.50 0.42
CA ILE A 80 5.14 -4.75 -0.18
C ILE A 80 5.98 -5.03 -1.43
N PRO A 81 6.81 -6.09 -1.45
CA PRO A 81 7.53 -6.50 -2.65
C PRO A 81 6.56 -6.88 -3.77
N TRP A 82 6.94 -6.64 -5.03
CA TRP A 82 6.09 -7.04 -6.16
C TRP A 82 5.83 -8.55 -6.21
N THR A 83 6.81 -9.35 -5.78
CA THR A 83 6.71 -10.83 -5.68
C THR A 83 5.60 -11.30 -4.75
N ASP A 84 5.19 -10.46 -3.80
CA ASP A 84 4.16 -10.77 -2.82
C ASP A 84 2.77 -10.26 -3.24
N ILE A 85 2.67 -9.54 -4.35
CA ILE A 85 1.39 -9.21 -4.98
C ILE A 85 1.06 -10.32 -5.97
N VAL A 86 0.26 -11.28 -5.52
CA VAL A 86 0.02 -12.55 -6.23
C VAL A 86 -1.10 -12.45 -7.27
N GLY A 87 -1.78 -11.32 -7.36
CA GLY A 87 -2.80 -11.05 -8.36
C GLY A 87 -3.58 -9.77 -8.09
N ALA A 88 -4.46 -9.43 -9.02
CA ALA A 88 -5.40 -8.32 -8.87
C ALA A 88 -6.77 -8.64 -9.46
N GLU A 89 -7.83 -8.18 -8.81
CA GLU A 89 -9.20 -8.34 -9.30
C GLU A 89 -9.94 -7.01 -9.40
N PRO A 90 -10.85 -6.82 -10.37
CA PRO A 90 -11.70 -5.64 -10.45
C PRO A 90 -12.49 -5.43 -9.15
N ALA A 91 -12.52 -4.20 -8.65
CA ALA A 91 -13.20 -3.84 -7.42
C ALA A 91 -13.78 -2.43 -7.48
N ARG A 92 -14.42 -2.00 -6.39
CA ARG A 92 -14.84 -0.61 -6.20
C ARG A 92 -14.29 -0.04 -4.91
N LEU A 93 -13.76 1.18 -4.98
CA LEU A 93 -13.36 1.99 -3.84
C LEU A 93 -14.26 3.22 -3.82
N PHE A 94 -15.04 3.44 -2.76
CA PHE A 94 -16.05 4.51 -2.70
C PHE A 94 -16.92 4.61 -3.98
N MET A 95 -17.43 3.46 -4.45
CA MET A 95 -18.25 3.32 -5.67
C MET A 95 -17.55 3.64 -7.00
N LEU A 96 -16.31 4.13 -6.98
CA LEU A 96 -15.52 4.36 -8.18
C LEU A 96 -14.75 3.10 -8.60
N PRO A 97 -14.43 2.95 -9.90
CA PRO A 97 -13.63 1.84 -10.39
C PRO A 97 -12.28 1.75 -9.69
N GLY A 98 -11.91 0.53 -9.30
CA GLY A 98 -10.65 0.21 -8.66
C GLY A 98 -10.25 -1.23 -8.88
N TYR A 99 -9.12 -1.59 -8.29
CA TYR A 99 -8.60 -2.96 -8.31
C TYR A 99 -8.19 -3.35 -6.91
N ARG A 100 -8.50 -4.59 -6.54
CA ARG A 100 -8.08 -5.19 -5.28
C ARG A 100 -6.84 -6.03 -5.55
N LEU A 101 -5.72 -5.58 -5.00
CA LEU A 101 -4.46 -6.30 -4.97
C LEU A 101 -4.55 -7.41 -3.92
N LEU A 102 -4.16 -8.63 -4.30
CA LEU A 102 -4.08 -9.81 -3.47
C LEU A 102 -2.64 -9.95 -2.95
N ILE A 103 -2.45 -9.98 -1.63
CA ILE A 103 -1.11 -9.96 -1.03
C ILE A 103 -0.83 -11.26 -0.28
N GLY A 104 0.30 -11.89 -0.61
CA GLY A 104 0.88 -13.08 0.01
C GLY A 104 0.37 -14.41 -0.56
N ASN A 105 1.13 -15.48 -0.29
CA ASN A 105 0.74 -16.87 -0.54
C ASN A 105 1.13 -17.74 0.69
N PRO A 106 0.18 -18.20 1.53
CA PRO A 106 -1.27 -18.02 1.42
C PRO A 106 -1.70 -16.54 1.52
N LEU A 107 -2.88 -16.21 0.98
CA LEU A 107 -3.42 -14.85 0.99
C LEU A 107 -3.51 -14.32 2.43
N VAL A 108 -2.86 -13.19 2.69
CA VAL A 108 -2.83 -12.57 4.02
C VAL A 108 -3.57 -11.25 4.07
N ALA A 109 -3.57 -10.47 3.00
CA ALA A 109 -4.22 -9.18 3.00
C ALA A 109 -4.71 -8.81 1.61
N THR A 110 -5.54 -7.78 1.57
CA THR A 110 -5.94 -7.15 0.32
C THR A 110 -5.80 -5.65 0.43
N VAL A 111 -5.34 -5.04 -0.66
CA VAL A 111 -5.24 -3.58 -0.79
C VAL A 111 -6.02 -3.15 -2.02
N THR A 112 -7.12 -2.43 -1.84
CA THR A 112 -7.89 -1.86 -2.95
C THR A 112 -7.43 -0.43 -3.24
N VAL A 113 -7.14 -0.16 -4.51
CA VAL A 113 -6.71 1.14 -5.03
C VAL A 113 -7.64 1.60 -6.16
N TYR A 114 -7.65 2.90 -6.47
CA TYR A 114 -8.34 3.38 -7.67
C TYR A 114 -7.66 2.90 -8.96
N ALA A 115 -8.45 2.83 -10.04
CA ALA A 115 -7.98 2.37 -11.35
C ALA A 115 -6.74 3.14 -11.85
N GLU A 116 -6.67 4.46 -11.63
CA GLU A 116 -5.50 5.27 -12.01
C GLU A 116 -4.20 4.79 -11.32
N LEU A 117 -4.26 4.50 -10.01
CA LEU A 117 -3.10 4.00 -9.28
C LEU A 117 -2.77 2.56 -9.69
N TYR A 118 -3.79 1.73 -9.96
CA TYR A 118 -3.57 0.39 -10.50
C TYR A 118 -2.84 0.43 -11.84
N SER A 119 -3.23 1.28 -12.78
CA SER A 119 -2.54 1.42 -14.07
C SER A 119 -1.07 1.76 -13.93
N ALA A 120 -0.69 2.53 -12.90
CA ALA A 120 0.70 2.84 -12.61
C ALA A 120 1.48 1.66 -11.98
N ILE A 121 0.79 0.79 -11.25
CA ILE A 121 1.36 -0.41 -10.60
C ILE A 121 1.43 -1.59 -11.58
N TYR A 122 0.51 -1.68 -12.53
CA TYR A 122 0.32 -2.81 -13.43
C TYR A 122 1.62 -3.33 -14.09
N PRO A 123 2.54 -2.48 -14.60
CA PRO A 123 3.77 -2.96 -15.23
C PRO A 123 4.68 -3.79 -14.33
N TYR A 124 4.53 -3.68 -13.00
CA TYR A 124 5.34 -4.41 -12.03
C TYR A 124 4.71 -5.73 -11.57
N LEU A 125 3.44 -5.97 -11.91
CA LEU A 125 2.73 -7.15 -11.46
C LEU A 125 3.16 -8.39 -12.26
N PRO A 126 3.20 -9.59 -11.64
CA PRO A 126 3.61 -10.82 -12.33
C PRO A 126 2.80 -11.10 -13.61
N GLU A 127 1.49 -10.84 -13.59
CA GLU A 127 0.59 -11.05 -14.73
C GLU A 127 0.99 -10.23 -15.97
N ALA A 128 1.49 -9.00 -15.78
CA ALA A 128 1.94 -8.15 -16.87
C ALA A 128 3.25 -8.66 -17.49
N GLN A 129 4.10 -9.30 -16.69
CA GLN A 129 5.39 -9.83 -17.13
C GLN A 129 5.23 -11.12 -17.95
N THR A 130 4.19 -11.91 -17.68
CA THR A 130 3.87 -13.14 -18.44
C THR A 130 3.15 -12.90 -19.77
N ALA A 131 2.61 -11.71 -19.99
CA ALA A 131 1.87 -11.35 -21.21
C ALA A 131 2.75 -10.74 -22.32
N SER A 132 4.09 -10.74 -22.14
CA SER A 132 5.09 -10.24 -23.10
C SER A 132 5.80 -11.36 -23.84
#